data_AF-A0A0F8EQI3-F1
#
_entry.id   AF-A0A0F8EQI3-F1
#
_cell.length_a   1.000
_cell.length_b   1.000
_cell.length_c   1.000
_cell.angle_alpha   90.00
_cell.angle_beta   90.00
_cell.angle_gamma   90.00
#
_symmetry.space_group_name_H-M   'P 1'
#
loop_
_entity.id
_entity.type
_entity.pdbx_description
1 polymer ?
#
loop_
_entity_poly.entity_id
_entity_poly.type
_entity_poly.pdbx_seq_one_letter_code
_entity_poly.pdbx_strand_id
1 'polypeptide(L)'
;MYNQSEFGNLENYLLEKKYSENTSCEQNPDVHIFTGTVEYKKHRFKSVSLFLINTFDEKILEIMSKILVFLCITIALVTTINFLDNETLDWFYILGIMVSLVPLIISLCIQNVLEYHKDTFCRKCGNKLACEEIGEPVMKEKSNFEDYTLTVMRHWKCRYCGNVDSREGPENIFAEKGEMLPVIYLKGIECKKCSMIGTVEEFKKPDIKEIGNKRIIRRYYKCTLCGHEDISEIEKTINHSIYAHGS
;
A
#
# COMPACT_ATOMS: atom_id res chain seq x y z
N MET A 1 7.73 18.76 4.10
CA MET A 1 8.13 17.49 3.44
C MET A 1 8.32 16.46 4.53
N TYR A 2 7.35 15.56 4.72
CA TYR A 2 7.49 14.45 5.67
C TYR A 2 7.80 13.20 4.86
N ASN A 3 9.06 12.75 4.91
CA ASN A 3 9.47 11.48 4.36
C ASN A 3 9.09 10.35 5.33
N GLN A 4 8.66 9.26 4.71
CA GLN A 4 8.50 7.91 5.24
C GLN A 4 9.64 7.51 6.18
N SER A 5 9.29 6.92 7.32
CA SER A 5 9.78 5.59 7.73
C SER A 5 9.17 5.25 9.09
N GLU A 6 9.18 3.97 9.42
CA GLU A 6 8.76 3.42 10.72
C GLU A 6 7.26 3.20 10.91
N PHE A 7 6.64 2.33 10.12
CA PHE A 7 5.70 1.36 10.72
C PHE A 7 5.63 0.09 9.88
N GLY A 8 6.15 -0.98 10.46
CA GLY A 8 5.67 -2.34 10.19
C GLY A 8 6.17 -2.94 8.90
N ASN A 9 7.35 -3.56 8.99
CA ASN A 9 7.79 -4.72 8.25
C ASN A 9 6.81 -5.19 7.14
N LEU A 10 7.08 -4.71 5.94
CA LEU A 10 6.37 -4.90 4.68
C LEU A 10 6.60 -6.31 4.10
N GLU A 11 7.25 -7.20 4.87
CA GLU A 11 7.65 -8.56 4.48
C GLU A 11 6.48 -9.52 4.23
N ASN A 12 5.25 -9.16 4.60
CA ASN A 12 4.10 -10.05 4.43
C ASN A 12 3.21 -9.73 3.21
N TYR A 13 3.53 -8.72 2.40
CA TYR A 13 2.62 -8.31 1.30
C TYR A 13 2.60 -9.26 0.09
N LEU A 14 3.55 -10.19 -0.02
CA LEU A 14 3.89 -10.77 -1.33
C LEU A 14 4.16 -12.27 -1.29
N LEU A 15 3.40 -12.97 -0.45
CA LEU A 15 2.86 -14.27 -0.82
C LEU A 15 1.51 -13.95 -1.48
N GLU A 16 1.44 -13.45 -2.72
CA GLU A 16 1.45 -14.35 -3.89
C GLU A 16 1.22 -15.80 -3.47
N LYS A 17 0.07 -16.08 -2.86
CA LYS A 17 -0.40 -17.44 -2.74
C LYS A 17 -0.67 -17.88 -4.17
N LYS A 18 0.37 -18.43 -4.80
CA LYS A 18 0.38 -19.25 -6.01
C LYS A 18 -0.84 -18.99 -6.91
N TYR A 19 -0.67 -18.28 -8.02
CA TYR A 19 -1.39 -18.68 -9.24
C TYR A 19 -2.89 -18.98 -8.99
N SER A 20 -3.64 -18.05 -8.39
CA SER A 20 -5.09 -18.25 -8.23
C SER A 20 -5.67 -18.43 -9.64
N GLU A 21 -6.15 -19.65 -9.89
CA GLU A 21 -6.57 -20.29 -11.15
C GLU A 21 -7.61 -19.53 -11.99
N ASN A 22 -7.93 -18.28 -11.65
CA ASN A 22 -9.00 -17.48 -12.24
C ASN A 22 -8.52 -16.06 -12.62
N THR A 23 -7.33 -15.90 -13.19
CA THR A 23 -7.01 -14.67 -13.93
C THR A 23 -7.82 -14.65 -15.23
N SER A 24 -9.02 -14.06 -15.22
CA SER A 24 -9.74 -13.76 -16.44
C SER A 24 -9.05 -12.57 -17.13
N CYS A 25 -8.20 -12.84 -18.12
CA CYS A 25 -7.75 -11.82 -19.05
C CYS A 25 -8.89 -11.60 -20.06
N GLU A 26 -9.63 -10.51 -19.91
CA GLU A 26 -10.58 -10.09 -20.93
C GLU A 26 -9.83 -9.27 -21.98
N GLN A 27 -9.65 -9.86 -23.16
CA GLN A 27 -8.94 -9.23 -24.27
C GLN A 27 -9.92 -8.39 -25.09
N ASN A 28 -9.87 -7.07 -24.90
CA ASN A 28 -10.37 -6.11 -25.88
C ASN A 28 -9.15 -5.67 -26.72
N PRO A 29 -9.22 -5.53 -28.07
CA PRO A 29 -8.09 -5.24 -28.95
C PRO A 29 -7.03 -4.24 -28.45
N ASP A 30 -7.38 -3.28 -27.59
CA ASP A 30 -6.46 -2.24 -27.11
C ASP A 30 -6.26 -2.20 -25.58
N VAL A 31 -6.90 -3.08 -24.81
CA VAL A 31 -6.91 -3.01 -23.34
C VAL A 31 -6.75 -4.39 -22.71
N HIS A 32 -5.73 -4.52 -21.85
CA HIS A 32 -5.54 -5.69 -21.00
C HIS A 32 -6.01 -5.35 -19.58
N ILE A 33 -6.91 -6.19 -19.05
CA ILE A 33 -7.41 -6.07 -17.67
C ILE A 33 -6.92 -7.28 -16.88
N PHE A 34 -6.13 -7.03 -15.84
CA PHE A 34 -5.72 -8.07 -14.89
C PHE A 34 -6.43 -7.83 -13.57
N THR A 35 -6.97 -8.90 -12.99
CA THR A 35 -7.63 -8.86 -11.68
C THR A 35 -6.96 -9.86 -10.76
N GLY A 36 -6.60 -9.45 -9.56
CA GLY A 36 -5.99 -10.32 -8.54
C GLY A 36 -6.47 -9.95 -7.14
N THR A 37 -6.46 -10.92 -6.22
CA THR A 37 -6.70 -10.65 -4.79
C THR A 37 -5.38 -10.25 -4.12
N VAL A 38 -5.45 -9.34 -3.16
CA VAL A 38 -4.27 -8.84 -2.41
C VAL A 38 -4.47 -9.14 -0.92
N GLU A 39 -3.40 -9.48 -0.21
CA GLU A 39 -3.50 -9.70 1.24
C GLU A 39 -3.67 -8.39 2.02
N TYR A 40 -4.41 -8.51 3.13
CA TYR A 40 -4.81 -7.40 4.00
C TYR A 40 -3.64 -6.57 4.52
N LYS A 41 -3.79 -5.23 4.48
CA LYS A 41 -3.23 -4.36 5.53
C LYS A 41 -3.93 -4.74 6.83
N LYS A 42 -3.38 -5.73 7.56
CA LYS A 42 -3.89 -6.07 8.89
C LYS A 42 -3.68 -4.83 9.75
N HIS A 43 -4.74 -4.02 9.93
CA HIS A 43 -4.76 -3.01 10.97
C HIS A 43 -4.49 -3.77 12.27
N ARG A 44 -3.24 -3.71 12.76
CA ARG A 44 -2.77 -4.48 13.92
C ARG A 44 -3.63 -4.27 15.17
N PHE A 45 -4.46 -3.23 15.14
CA PHE A 45 -5.32 -2.79 16.22
C PHE A 45 -6.82 -2.86 15.90
N LYS A 46 -7.29 -3.61 14.90
CA LYS A 46 -8.73 -3.65 14.51
C LYS A 46 -9.68 -3.78 15.72
N SER A 47 -9.37 -4.65 16.69
CA SER A 47 -10.17 -4.81 17.92
C SER A 47 -10.12 -3.59 18.84
N VAL A 48 -8.94 -3.01 19.06
CA VAL A 48 -8.74 -1.81 19.88
C VAL A 48 -9.36 -0.58 19.21
N SER A 49 -9.25 -0.47 17.89
CA SER A 49 -9.90 0.55 17.08
C SER A 49 -11.41 0.47 17.24
N LEU A 50 -12.01 -0.71 17.07
CA LEU A 50 -13.45 -0.90 17.28
C LEU A 50 -13.86 -0.54 18.72
N PHE A 51 -13.08 -0.90 19.72
CA PHE A 51 -13.37 -0.56 21.12
C PHE A 51 -13.31 0.95 21.40
N LEU A 52 -12.21 1.60 21.05
CA LEU A 52 -12.01 3.04 21.25
C LEU A 52 -13.09 3.84 20.55
N ILE A 53 -13.44 3.42 19.35
CA ILE A 53 -14.41 4.12 18.56
C ILE A 53 -15.86 3.87 19.04
N ASN A 54 -16.19 2.66 19.49
CA ASN A 54 -17.51 2.41 20.07
C ASN A 54 -17.70 3.17 21.41
N THR A 55 -16.61 3.50 22.10
CA THR A 55 -16.63 4.15 23.41
C THR A 55 -16.57 5.68 23.31
N PHE A 56 -15.82 6.21 22.33
CA PHE A 56 -15.55 7.64 22.19
C PHE A 56 -15.88 8.13 20.78
N ASP A 57 -16.60 9.24 20.70
CA ASP A 57 -16.87 9.91 19.42
C ASP A 57 -15.59 10.40 18.73
N GLU A 58 -15.63 10.51 17.41
CA GLU A 58 -14.54 11.00 16.55
C GLU A 58 -13.93 12.32 17.06
N LYS A 59 -14.79 13.28 17.45
CA LYS A 59 -14.35 14.57 17.99
C LYS A 59 -13.59 14.43 19.32
N ILE A 60 -14.02 13.52 20.18
CA ILE A 60 -13.38 13.29 21.47
C ILE A 60 -12.01 12.65 21.26
N LEU A 61 -11.92 11.67 20.37
CA LEU A 61 -10.65 11.04 19.99
C LEU A 61 -9.68 12.05 19.36
N GLU A 62 -10.16 12.95 18.50
CA GLU A 62 -9.31 14.00 17.92
C GLU A 62 -8.77 14.97 18.98
N ILE A 63 -9.62 15.39 19.92
CA ILE A 63 -9.22 16.24 21.06
C ILE A 63 -8.22 15.50 21.94
N MET A 64 -8.48 14.23 22.29
CA MET A 64 -7.58 13.42 23.10
C MET A 64 -6.19 13.26 22.46
N SER A 65 -6.13 12.98 21.15
CA SER A 65 -4.86 12.90 20.42
C SER A 65 -4.07 14.21 20.53
N LYS A 66 -4.71 15.36 20.35
CA LYS A 66 -4.06 16.68 20.47
C LYS A 66 -3.56 16.94 21.90
N ILE A 67 -4.36 16.62 22.91
CA ILE A 67 -3.99 16.78 24.32
C ILE A 67 -2.77 15.91 24.66
N LEU A 68 -2.72 14.68 24.18
CA LEU A 68 -1.59 13.76 24.43
C LEU A 68 -0.29 14.23 23.76
N VAL A 69 -0.38 14.81 22.55
CA VAL A 69 0.80 15.44 21.91
C VAL A 69 1.27 16.64 22.72
N PHE A 70 0.35 17.49 23.17
CA PHE A 70 0.70 18.62 24.02
C PHE A 70 1.34 18.16 25.33
N LEU A 71 0.80 17.10 25.94
CA LEU A 71 1.36 16.49 27.15
C LEU A 71 2.80 15.98 26.91
N CYS A 72 3.05 15.27 25.81
CA CYS A 72 4.40 14.84 25.42
C CYS A 72 5.38 16.02 25.35
N ILE A 73 4.97 17.11 24.68
CA ILE A 73 5.80 18.32 24.52
C ILE A 73 6.08 18.96 25.89
N THR A 74 5.06 19.10 26.73
CA THR A 74 5.23 19.70 28.07
C THR A 74 6.16 18.88 28.97
N ILE A 75 6.03 17.55 28.98
CA ILE A 75 6.91 16.67 29.76
C ILE A 75 8.34 16.80 29.23
N ALA A 76 8.54 16.71 27.91
CA ALA A 76 9.85 16.86 27.29
C ALA A 76 10.51 18.20 27.66
N LEU A 77 9.78 19.31 27.54
CA LEU A 77 10.28 20.65 27.92
C LEU A 77 10.69 20.72 29.39
N VAL A 78 9.81 20.27 30.30
CA VAL A 78 10.12 20.26 31.75
C VAL A 78 11.35 19.41 32.05
N THR A 79 11.47 18.23 31.41
CA THR A 79 12.65 17.36 31.60
C THR A 79 13.94 18.01 31.07
N THR A 80 13.88 18.73 29.95
CA THR A 80 15.05 19.45 29.42
C THR A 80 15.44 20.63 30.30
N ILE A 81 14.49 21.43 30.78
CA ILE A 81 14.78 22.57 31.66
C ILE A 81 15.42 22.08 32.96
N ASN A 82 14.86 21.03 33.57
CA ASN A 82 15.41 20.46 34.80
C ASN A 82 16.84 19.90 34.62
N PHE A 83 17.16 19.35 33.45
CA PHE A 83 18.50 18.86 33.14
C PHE A 83 19.52 20.00 32.90
N LEU A 84 19.07 21.13 32.36
CA LEU A 84 19.93 22.30 32.18
C LEU A 84 20.18 23.05 33.50
N ASP A 85 19.17 23.13 34.37
CA ASP A 85 19.21 23.95 35.58
C ASP A 85 19.79 23.21 36.80
N ASN A 86 19.62 21.88 36.85
CA ASN A 86 20.21 21.02 37.85
C ASN A 86 21.15 20.03 37.17
N GLU A 87 22.30 19.72 37.78
CA GLU A 87 23.13 18.56 37.40
C GLU A 87 22.40 17.25 37.75
N THR A 88 21.19 17.06 37.20
CA THR A 88 20.40 15.86 37.39
C THR A 88 21.17 14.68 36.83
N LEU A 89 21.23 13.60 37.61
CA LEU A 89 21.83 12.34 37.17
C LEU A 89 21.25 11.93 35.81
N ASP A 90 22.11 11.59 34.86
CA ASP A 90 21.75 11.20 33.48
C ASP A 90 20.59 10.18 33.41
N TRP A 91 20.47 9.32 34.43
CA TRP A 91 19.40 8.35 34.55
C TRP A 91 17.99 8.97 34.63
N PHE A 92 17.82 10.07 35.38
CA PHE A 92 16.53 10.75 35.49
C PHE A 92 16.13 11.45 34.20
N TYR A 93 17.11 11.96 33.46
CA TYR A 93 16.88 12.56 32.14
C TYR A 93 16.42 11.51 31.12
N ILE A 94 17.11 10.36 31.06
CA ILE A 94 16.71 9.23 30.20
C ILE A 94 15.31 8.75 30.56
N LEU A 95 15.01 8.58 31.85
CA LEU A 95 13.67 8.18 32.30
C LEU A 95 12.61 9.20 31.89
N GLY A 96 12.90 10.50 32.04
CA GLY A 96 12.01 11.59 31.63
C GLY A 96 11.68 11.55 30.14
N ILE A 97 12.68 11.32 29.29
CA ILE A 97 12.48 11.14 27.84
C ILE A 97 11.59 9.92 27.57
N MET A 98 11.90 8.76 28.17
CA MET A 98 11.11 7.54 27.96
C MET A 98 9.65 7.71 28.38
N VAL A 99 9.39 8.42 29.49
CA VAL A 99 8.02 8.73 29.94
C VAL A 99 7.32 9.69 28.97
N SER A 100 8.03 10.67 28.39
CA SER A 100 7.44 11.61 27.43
C SER A 100 6.97 10.92 26.14
N LEU A 101 7.58 9.80 25.75
CA LEU A 101 7.19 9.03 24.58
C LEU A 101 5.86 8.28 24.76
N VAL A 102 5.44 7.98 26.00
CA VAL A 102 4.20 7.21 26.25
C VAL A 102 2.95 7.94 25.72
N PRO A 103 2.69 9.21 26.05
CA PRO A 103 1.61 9.98 25.44
C PRO A 103 1.67 10.04 23.91
N LEU A 104 2.87 10.13 23.34
CA LEU A 104 3.05 10.17 21.89
C LEU A 104 2.62 8.86 21.24
N ILE A 105 3.04 7.72 21.78
CA ILE A 105 2.63 6.39 21.28
C ILE A 105 1.11 6.24 21.32
N ILE A 106 0.46 6.64 22.42
CA ILE A 106 -1.00 6.58 22.55
C ILE A 106 -1.68 7.51 21.52
N SER A 107 -1.16 8.71 21.31
CA SER A 107 -1.68 9.63 20.30
C SER A 107 -1.60 9.05 18.89
N LEU A 108 -0.46 8.44 18.52
CA LEU A 108 -0.29 7.77 17.23
C LEU A 108 -1.28 6.61 17.06
N CYS A 109 -1.53 5.83 18.12
CA CYS A 109 -2.58 4.82 18.10
C CYS A 109 -3.96 5.42 17.81
N ILE A 110 -4.34 6.52 18.47
CA ILE A 110 -5.63 7.20 18.23
C ILE A 110 -5.72 7.75 16.80
N GLN A 111 -4.64 8.31 16.26
CA GLN A 111 -4.63 8.82 14.88
C GLN A 111 -4.85 7.69 13.86
N ASN A 112 -4.19 6.55 14.04
CA ASN A 112 -4.41 5.35 13.21
C ASN A 112 -5.87 4.85 13.29
N VAL A 113 -6.49 4.98 14.48
CA VAL A 113 -7.89 4.62 14.72
C VAL A 113 -8.83 5.60 14.01
N LEU A 114 -8.54 6.90 14.03
CA LEU A 114 -9.32 7.93 13.33
C LEU A 114 -9.21 7.79 11.80
N GLU A 115 -8.03 7.45 11.30
CA GLU A 115 -7.84 7.14 9.88
C GLU A 115 -8.70 5.94 9.47
N TYR A 116 -8.69 4.86 10.27
CA TYR A 116 -9.58 3.72 10.08
C TYR A 116 -11.07 4.07 10.19
N HIS A 117 -11.44 4.99 11.10
CA HIS A 117 -12.81 5.47 11.25
C HIS A 117 -13.33 6.14 9.96
N LYS A 118 -12.50 6.94 9.28
CA LYS A 118 -12.90 7.62 8.03
C LYS A 118 -13.34 6.65 6.94
N ASP A 119 -12.86 5.41 6.95
CA ASP A 119 -13.24 4.39 5.97
C ASP A 119 -14.46 3.57 6.38
N THR A 120 -14.96 3.69 7.61
CA THR A 120 -16.02 2.83 8.16
C THR A 120 -17.40 3.49 8.27
N PHE A 121 -17.59 4.70 7.75
CA PHE A 121 -18.94 5.30 7.65
C PHE A 121 -19.77 4.66 6.53
N CYS A 122 -21.07 4.53 6.73
CA CYS A 122 -22.00 4.08 5.69
C CYS A 122 -22.52 5.27 4.88
N ARG A 123 -22.22 5.30 3.57
CA ARG A 123 -22.73 6.32 2.64
C ARG A 123 -24.25 6.29 2.48
N LYS A 124 -24.89 5.12 2.68
CA LYS A 124 -26.34 4.95 2.49
C LYS A 124 -27.16 5.43 3.69
N CYS A 125 -26.83 4.98 4.91
CA CYS A 125 -27.59 5.34 6.11
C CYS A 125 -26.96 6.48 6.91
N GLY A 126 -25.79 6.99 6.50
CA GLY A 126 -25.10 8.09 7.19
C GLY A 126 -24.46 7.71 8.53
N ASN A 127 -24.68 6.48 9.01
CA ASN A 127 -24.13 6.03 10.28
C ASN A 127 -22.61 5.91 10.20
N LYS A 128 -21.92 6.59 11.12
CA LYS A 128 -20.49 6.41 11.35
C LYS A 128 -20.25 4.99 11.89
N LEU A 129 -19.11 4.39 11.54
CA LEU A 129 -18.65 3.11 12.11
C LEU A 129 -19.61 1.94 11.90
N ALA A 130 -20.35 2.06 10.83
CA ALA A 130 -21.34 1.10 10.44
C ALA A 130 -20.75 0.04 9.53
N CYS A 131 -19.73 0.40 8.74
CA CYS A 131 -19.18 -0.47 7.73
C CYS A 131 -18.01 -1.29 8.27
N GLU A 132 -18.08 -2.60 8.03
CA GLU A 132 -17.00 -3.55 8.26
C GLU A 132 -16.46 -4.02 6.91
N GLU A 133 -15.14 -4.06 6.75
CA GLU A 133 -14.51 -4.56 5.54
C GLU A 133 -14.84 -6.06 5.36
N ILE A 134 -15.31 -6.44 4.18
CA ILE A 134 -15.70 -7.80 3.82
C ILE A 134 -14.89 -8.29 2.62
N GLY A 135 -14.41 -9.53 2.69
CA GLY A 135 -13.61 -10.12 1.62
C GLY A 135 -12.22 -9.50 1.48
N GLU A 136 -11.41 -10.13 0.64
CA GLU A 136 -10.06 -9.65 0.31
C GLU A 136 -10.14 -8.44 -0.65
N PRO A 137 -9.24 -7.46 -0.52
CA PRO A 137 -9.15 -6.39 -1.50
C PRO A 137 -8.83 -6.96 -2.89
N VAL A 138 -9.45 -6.36 -3.90
CA VAL A 138 -9.31 -6.76 -5.30
C VAL A 138 -8.51 -5.69 -6.03
N MET A 139 -7.35 -6.07 -6.53
CA MET A 139 -6.52 -5.23 -7.38
C MET A 139 -6.95 -5.39 -8.83
N LYS A 140 -7.18 -4.25 -9.48
CA LYS A 140 -7.45 -4.15 -10.90
C LYS A 140 -6.34 -3.38 -11.57
N GLU A 141 -5.72 -4.00 -12.55
CA GLU A 141 -4.71 -3.39 -13.40
C GLU A 141 -5.31 -3.24 -14.79
N LYS A 142 -5.37 -2.01 -15.27
CA LYS A 142 -5.80 -1.69 -16.62
C LYS A 142 -4.62 -1.13 -17.39
N SER A 143 -4.26 -1.84 -18.45
CA SER A 143 -3.11 -1.50 -19.27
C SER A 143 -3.51 -1.35 -20.74
N ASN A 144 -3.42 -0.13 -21.27
CA ASN A 144 -3.54 0.18 -22.69
C ASN A 144 -2.15 0.62 -23.23
N PHE A 145 -2.07 1.01 -24.51
CA PHE A 145 -0.80 1.39 -25.14
C PHE A 145 -0.14 2.61 -24.49
N GLU A 146 -0.92 3.58 -24.02
CA GLU A 146 -0.44 4.86 -23.51
C GLU A 146 -0.31 4.89 -22.00
N ASP A 147 -1.30 4.33 -21.29
CA ASP A 147 -1.47 4.38 -19.84
C ASP A 147 -1.37 3.01 -19.18
N TYR A 148 -0.98 3.06 -17.92
CA TYR A 148 -1.02 1.93 -17.02
C TYR A 148 -1.60 2.41 -15.70
N THR A 149 -2.75 1.87 -15.34
CA THR A 149 -3.50 2.27 -14.14
C THR A 149 -3.72 1.07 -13.25
N LEU A 150 -3.62 1.32 -11.95
CA LEU A 150 -3.68 0.31 -10.92
C LEU A 150 -4.60 0.83 -9.83
N THR A 151 -5.64 0.06 -9.54
CA THR A 151 -6.66 0.43 -8.55
C THR A 151 -6.85 -0.74 -7.59
N VAL A 152 -6.74 -0.48 -6.30
CA VAL A 152 -7.07 -1.46 -5.26
C VAL A 152 -8.48 -1.15 -4.76
N MET A 153 -9.39 -2.10 -4.91
CA MET A 153 -10.78 -1.99 -4.48
C MET A 153 -10.98 -2.77 -3.19
N ARG A 154 -11.53 -2.10 -2.17
CA ARG A 154 -11.94 -2.68 -0.89
C ARG A 154 -13.45 -2.69 -0.78
N HIS A 155 -14.01 -3.76 -0.23
CA HIS A 155 -15.44 -3.92 -0.07
C HIS A 155 -15.84 -3.78 1.40
N TRP A 156 -16.90 -3.02 1.67
CA TRP A 156 -17.33 -2.62 3.00
C TRP A 156 -18.81 -2.90 3.16
N LYS A 157 -19.21 -3.64 4.20
CA LYS A 157 -20.60 -3.96 4.50
C LYS A 157 -21.09 -3.25 5.76
N CYS A 158 -22.19 -2.53 5.63
CA CYS A 158 -22.85 -1.88 6.76
C CYS A 158 -23.57 -2.89 7.66
N ARG A 159 -23.25 -2.91 8.95
CA ARG A 159 -23.90 -3.74 9.97
C ARG A 159 -25.36 -3.37 10.24
N TYR A 160 -25.75 -2.12 9.97
CA TYR A 160 -27.12 -1.62 10.25
C TYR A 160 -28.08 -1.82 9.08
N CYS A 161 -27.70 -1.41 7.88
CA CYS A 161 -28.59 -1.45 6.70
C CYS A 161 -28.21 -2.52 5.68
N GLY A 162 -27.15 -3.31 5.95
CA GLY A 162 -26.68 -4.38 5.07
C GLY A 162 -26.02 -3.92 3.78
N ASN A 163 -25.94 -2.61 3.51
CA ASN A 163 -25.40 -2.08 2.26
C ASN A 163 -23.92 -2.45 2.10
N VAL A 164 -23.58 -2.97 0.92
CA VAL A 164 -22.19 -3.20 0.50
C VAL A 164 -21.75 -2.03 -0.36
N ASP A 165 -20.58 -1.48 -0.06
CA ASP A 165 -19.95 -0.36 -0.75
C ASP A 165 -18.53 -0.77 -1.18
N SER A 166 -18.09 -0.32 -2.34
CA SER A 166 -16.75 -0.61 -2.88
C SER A 166 -15.98 0.68 -2.99
N ARG A 167 -14.78 0.74 -2.42
CA ARG A 167 -13.97 1.96 -2.31
C ARG A 167 -12.55 1.70 -2.78
N GLU A 168 -11.95 2.68 -3.42
CA GLU A 168 -10.52 2.67 -3.69
C GLU A 168 -9.77 2.75 -2.37
N GLY A 169 -8.80 1.85 -2.19
CA GLY A 169 -7.96 1.81 -1.01
C GLY A 169 -6.79 2.81 -1.11
N PRO A 170 -6.21 3.22 0.04
CA PRO A 170 -5.13 4.20 0.10
C PRO A 170 -3.74 3.60 -0.16
N GLU A 171 -3.65 2.39 -0.74
CA GLU A 171 -2.37 1.75 -1.02
C GLU A 171 -1.57 2.57 -2.04
N ASN A 172 -0.45 3.15 -1.61
CA ASN A 172 0.48 3.86 -2.47
C ASN A 172 1.30 2.85 -3.29
N ILE A 173 0.70 2.29 -4.32
CA ILE A 173 1.38 1.45 -5.30
C ILE A 173 1.91 2.35 -6.40
N PHE A 174 3.23 2.35 -6.59
CA PHE A 174 3.83 3.08 -7.70
C PHE A 174 3.65 2.26 -8.98
N ALA A 175 3.17 2.92 -10.04
CA ALA A 175 2.94 2.32 -11.33
C ALA A 175 3.37 3.28 -12.43
N GLU A 176 4.13 2.78 -13.41
CA GLU A 176 4.62 3.56 -14.54
C GLU A 176 4.76 2.70 -15.80
N LYS A 177 4.95 3.37 -16.94
CA LYS A 177 5.38 2.72 -18.18
C LYS A 177 6.91 2.65 -18.22
N GLY A 178 7.43 1.46 -18.47
CA GLY A 178 8.85 1.23 -18.71
C GLY A 178 9.29 1.57 -20.12
N GLU A 179 10.57 1.31 -20.39
CA GLU A 179 11.17 1.43 -21.71
C GLU A 179 11.11 0.12 -22.49
N MET A 180 10.92 0.24 -23.81
CA MET A 180 10.98 -0.90 -24.73
C MET A 180 12.39 -1.48 -24.79
N LEU A 181 12.48 -2.79 -24.97
CA LEU A 181 13.74 -3.46 -25.24
C LEU A 181 14.29 -3.05 -26.61
N PRO A 182 15.62 -2.84 -26.72
CA PRO A 182 16.24 -2.65 -28.01
C PRO A 182 16.11 -3.91 -28.89
N VAL A 183 15.97 -3.71 -30.20
CA VAL A 183 15.80 -4.78 -31.21
C VAL A 183 16.85 -5.90 -31.09
N ILE A 184 18.09 -5.55 -30.71
CA ILE A 184 19.18 -6.51 -30.53
C ILE A 184 18.85 -7.55 -29.45
N TYR A 185 18.19 -7.14 -28.36
CA TYR A 185 17.80 -8.05 -27.28
C TYR A 185 16.62 -8.96 -27.67
N LEU A 186 15.75 -8.51 -28.58
CA LEU A 186 14.59 -9.26 -29.05
C LEU A 186 14.95 -10.38 -30.04
N LYS A 187 16.09 -10.27 -30.74
CA LYS A 187 16.56 -11.29 -31.69
C LYS A 187 16.75 -12.68 -31.07
N GLY A 188 16.97 -12.76 -29.76
CA GLY A 188 17.11 -14.02 -29.02
C GLY A 188 15.80 -14.66 -28.58
N ILE A 189 14.64 -14.00 -28.80
CA ILE A 189 13.34 -14.50 -28.34
C ILE A 189 12.73 -15.38 -29.43
N GLU A 190 12.37 -16.61 -29.06
CA GLU A 190 11.66 -17.57 -29.90
C GLU A 190 10.15 -17.41 -29.75
N CYS A 191 9.41 -17.41 -30.86
CA CYS A 191 7.94 -17.43 -30.80
C CYS A 191 7.44 -18.79 -30.29
N LYS A 192 6.71 -18.81 -29.18
CA LYS A 192 6.13 -20.04 -28.59
C LYS A 192 5.17 -20.82 -29.51
N LYS A 193 4.64 -20.19 -30.56
CA LYS A 193 3.68 -20.82 -31.50
C LYS A 193 4.35 -21.39 -32.75
N CYS A 194 5.22 -20.63 -33.41
CA CYS A 194 5.86 -21.04 -34.66
C CYS A 194 7.34 -21.40 -34.53
N SER A 195 7.93 -21.30 -33.34
CA SER A 195 9.33 -21.60 -33.03
C SER A 195 10.36 -20.80 -33.83
N MET A 196 9.95 -19.71 -34.48
CA MET A 196 10.87 -18.87 -35.27
C MET A 196 11.53 -17.82 -34.37
N ILE A 197 12.86 -17.78 -34.43
CA ILE A 197 13.71 -16.85 -33.68
C ILE A 197 13.84 -15.52 -34.43
N GLY A 198 13.89 -14.41 -33.70
CA GLY A 198 14.09 -13.07 -34.29
C GLY A 198 12.87 -12.51 -35.01
N THR A 199 11.71 -13.12 -34.81
CA THR A 199 10.42 -12.71 -35.38
C THR A 199 9.51 -12.07 -34.35
N VAL A 200 10.00 -11.91 -33.12
CA VAL A 200 9.24 -11.39 -31.99
C VAL A 200 9.62 -9.93 -31.77
N GLU A 201 8.61 -9.08 -31.69
CA GLU A 201 8.76 -7.67 -31.34
C GLU A 201 7.98 -7.33 -30.07
N GLU A 202 8.49 -6.36 -29.30
CA GLU A 202 7.75 -5.79 -28.17
C GLU A 202 6.83 -4.69 -28.70
N PHE A 203 5.52 -4.92 -28.68
CA PHE A 203 4.56 -4.04 -29.36
C PHE A 203 4.04 -2.91 -28.45
N LYS A 204 4.38 -2.93 -27.17
CA LYS A 204 3.89 -1.99 -26.16
C LYS A 204 4.92 -1.79 -25.06
N LYS A 205 4.98 -0.57 -24.50
CA LYS A 205 5.84 -0.25 -23.36
C LYS A 205 5.54 -1.19 -22.18
N PRO A 206 6.57 -1.68 -21.47
CA PRO A 206 6.37 -2.51 -20.30
C PRO A 206 5.52 -1.80 -19.24
N ASP A 207 4.73 -2.57 -18.51
CA ASP A 207 4.13 -2.08 -17.28
C ASP A 207 5.08 -2.37 -16.12
N ILE A 208 5.33 -1.35 -15.31
CA ILE A 208 6.15 -1.47 -14.11
C ILE A 208 5.28 -1.10 -12.94
N LYS A 209 5.21 -1.99 -11.95
CA LYS A 209 4.59 -1.71 -10.65
C LYS A 209 5.56 -2.05 -9.53
N GLU A 210 5.58 -1.21 -8.51
CA GLU A 210 6.32 -1.45 -7.28
C GLU A 210 5.35 -1.64 -6.13
N ILE A 211 5.39 -2.84 -5.56
CA ILE A 211 4.56 -3.22 -4.41
C ILE A 211 5.53 -3.61 -3.31
N GLY A 212 5.67 -2.70 -2.35
CA GLY A 212 6.65 -2.83 -1.30
C GLY A 212 8.08 -2.98 -1.78
N ASN A 213 8.75 -4.07 -1.42
CA ASN A 213 10.13 -4.34 -1.84
C ASN A 213 10.21 -5.15 -3.15
N LYS A 214 9.13 -5.25 -3.92
CA LYS A 214 9.14 -5.94 -5.21
C LYS A 214 8.80 -4.99 -6.34
N ARG A 215 9.56 -5.12 -7.43
CA ARG A 215 9.28 -4.52 -8.73
C ARG A 215 8.83 -5.62 -9.67
N ILE A 216 7.62 -5.50 -10.18
CA ILE A 216 7.07 -6.40 -11.19
C ILE A 216 7.11 -5.68 -12.52
N ILE A 217 7.68 -6.33 -13.53
CA ILE A 217 7.81 -5.83 -14.90
C ILE A 217 7.07 -6.78 -15.83
N ARG A 218 6.03 -6.27 -16.48
CA ARG A 218 5.26 -7.02 -17.49
C ARG A 218 5.56 -6.48 -18.88
N ARG A 219 5.90 -7.38 -19.80
CA ARG A 219 6.25 -7.08 -21.19
C ARG A 219 5.31 -7.79 -22.16
N TYR A 220 5.12 -7.19 -23.33
CA TYR A 220 4.11 -7.57 -24.30
C TYR A 220 4.75 -7.81 -25.66
N TYR A 221 4.70 -9.04 -26.13
CA TYR A 221 5.37 -9.46 -27.35
C TYR A 221 4.37 -9.93 -28.41
N LYS A 222 4.72 -9.70 -29.68
CA LYS A 222 3.97 -10.17 -30.83
C LYS A 222 4.90 -10.75 -31.87
N CYS A 223 4.54 -11.90 -32.42
CA CYS A 223 5.26 -12.48 -33.55
C CYS A 223 4.81 -11.81 -34.85
N THR A 224 5.75 -11.24 -35.59
CA THR A 224 5.50 -10.56 -36.88
C THR A 224 5.12 -11.53 -38.00
N LEU A 225 5.42 -12.82 -37.86
CA LEU A 225 5.08 -13.85 -38.85
C LEU A 225 3.69 -14.46 -38.64
N CYS A 226 3.39 -14.90 -37.41
CA CYS A 226 2.16 -15.66 -37.13
C CYS A 226 1.13 -14.89 -36.30
N GLY A 227 1.45 -13.66 -35.90
CA GLY A 227 0.58 -12.78 -35.12
C GLY A 227 0.34 -13.22 -33.68
N HIS A 228 1.01 -14.28 -33.20
CA HIS A 228 0.86 -14.75 -31.83
C HIS A 228 1.37 -13.72 -30.84
N GLU A 229 0.53 -13.40 -29.85
CA GLU A 229 0.86 -12.50 -28.75
C GLU A 229 1.23 -13.31 -27.50
N ASP A 230 2.25 -12.83 -26.80
CA ASP A 230 2.76 -13.44 -25.57
C ASP A 230 3.03 -12.34 -24.54
N ILE A 231 2.81 -12.65 -23.27
CA ILE A 231 3.00 -11.72 -22.15
C ILE A 231 4.00 -12.37 -21.19
N SER A 232 5.09 -11.67 -20.90
CA SER A 232 6.07 -12.12 -19.90
C SER A 232 6.00 -11.25 -18.66
N GLU A 233 6.09 -11.85 -17.50
CA GLU A 233 6.15 -11.15 -16.22
C GLU A 233 7.42 -11.54 -15.46
N ILE A 234 8.13 -10.54 -14.93
CA ILE A 234 9.37 -10.71 -14.18
C ILE A 234 9.23 -9.99 -12.86
N GLU A 235 9.48 -10.69 -11.76
CA GLU A 235 9.56 -10.13 -10.42
C GLU A 235 11.03 -9.89 -10.03
N LYS A 236 11.31 -8.73 -9.43
CA LYS A 236 12.62 -8.37 -8.87
C LYS A 236 12.47 -7.83 -7.45
N THR A 237 13.33 -8.25 -6.54
CA THR A 237 13.43 -7.65 -5.20
C THR A 237 14.20 -6.33 -5.26
N ILE A 238 13.64 -5.27 -4.70
CA ILE A 238 14.23 -3.95 -4.54
C ILE A 238 14.88 -3.89 -3.15
N ASN A 239 16.20 -3.67 -3.11
CA ASN A 239 16.90 -3.34 -1.87
C ASN A 239 16.96 -1.82 -1.74
N HIS A 240 16.10 -1.23 -0.90
CA HIS A 240 16.10 0.22 -0.64
C HIS A 240 17.34 0.72 0.15
N SER A 241 18.28 -0.15 0.50
CA SER A 241 19.47 0.19 1.30
C SER A 241 20.58 0.93 0.57
N ILE A 242 20.47 1.20 -0.75
CA ILE A 242 21.59 1.74 -1.54
C ILE A 242 21.47 3.25 -1.83
N TYR A 243 20.30 3.88 -1.64
CA TYR A 243 20.10 5.30 -2.00
C TYR A 243 20.15 6.29 -0.81
N ALA A 244 20.54 5.86 0.39
CA ALA A 244 20.65 6.74 1.56
C ALA A 244 22.02 7.40 1.76
N HIS A 245 23.03 7.10 0.93
CA HIS A 245 24.34 7.78 0.96
C HIS A 245 24.59 8.50 -0.36
N GLY A 246 24.03 9.70 -0.47
CA GLY A 246 24.17 10.56 -1.65
C GLY A 246 23.68 11.97 -1.40
N SER A 247 24.13 12.59 -0.30
CA SER A 247 24.08 14.03 -0.06
C SER A 247 25.07 14.40 1.04
#